data_AF-A0A956LI66-F1
#
_entry.id   AF-A0A956LI66-F1
#
_cell.length_a   1.000
_cell.length_b   1.000
_cell.length_c   1.000
_cell.angle_alpha   90.00
_cell.angle_beta   90.00
_cell.angle_gamma   90.00
#
_symmetry.space_group_name_H-M   'P 1'
#
loop_
_entity.id
_entity.type
_entity.pdbx_description
1 polymer ?
#
loop_
_entity_poly.entity_id
_entity_poly.type
_entity_poly.pdbx_seq_one_letter_code
_entity_poly.pdbx_strand_id
1 'polypeptide(L)'
;MQADATLARRARGRGRTLPSWLTLTLGVLLGAVLMFVGLARAGRIAPAPQPEVVVSLAQTLEVEHRRVDLLVERGELGGAISVLESLRGLDWPTREVGGDEVVILRHDVYGRLLRLRLDNPEIDAKPGDALLATVEEALGGDAEEIRTNAFTARLVAIRGELLEKQGRDDDALTAYERALDMNRALLQQAIAGAGGAP
;
A
#
# COMPACT_ATOMS: atom_id res chain seq x y z
N MET A 1 -49.62 50.38 -67.49
CA MET A 1 -48.20 50.65 -67.13
C MET A 1 -47.76 49.50 -66.24
N GLN A 2 -46.72 48.78 -66.67
CA GLN A 2 -46.34 47.42 -66.28
C GLN A 2 -45.87 47.26 -64.81
N ALA A 3 -46.09 46.07 -64.25
CA ALA A 3 -45.22 45.42 -63.26
C ALA A 3 -45.41 43.90 -63.42
N ASP A 4 -44.62 43.25 -64.26
CA ASP A 4 -43.32 42.60 -64.00
C ASP A 4 -43.42 41.28 -63.23
N ALA A 5 -43.15 40.21 -63.98
CA ALA A 5 -43.06 38.84 -63.52
C ALA A 5 -41.62 38.34 -63.71
N THR A 6 -41.19 37.50 -62.76
CA THR A 6 -40.10 36.52 -62.85
C THR A 6 -38.65 37.05 -62.92
N LEU A 7 -37.84 36.68 -61.92
CA LEU A 7 -36.86 35.59 -62.05
C LEU A 7 -35.99 35.43 -60.80
N ALA A 8 -35.97 34.21 -60.29
CA ALA A 8 -35.08 33.72 -59.26
C ALA A 8 -33.62 33.66 -59.75
N ARG A 9 -32.65 34.03 -58.90
CA ARG A 9 -31.25 33.57 -59.04
C ARG A 9 -30.54 33.42 -57.69
N ARG A 10 -30.56 32.16 -57.21
CA ARG A 10 -29.46 31.36 -56.64
C ARG A 10 -28.33 32.11 -55.91
N ALA A 11 -28.37 32.01 -54.58
CA ALA A 11 -27.17 31.92 -53.75
C ALA A 11 -26.43 30.61 -54.04
N ARG A 12 -25.12 30.68 -54.25
CA ARG A 12 -24.24 29.51 -54.32
C ARG A 12 -23.03 29.76 -53.42
N GLY A 13 -23.19 29.45 -52.14
CA GLY A 13 -22.09 29.36 -51.18
C GLY A 13 -21.21 28.15 -51.53
N ARG A 14 -19.94 28.41 -51.80
CA ARG A 14 -18.94 27.40 -52.16
C ARG A 14 -18.41 26.77 -50.86
N GLY A 15 -19.03 25.70 -50.39
CA GLY A 15 -18.46 24.86 -49.32
C GLY A 15 -17.22 24.15 -49.86
N ARG A 16 -16.03 24.54 -49.36
CA ARG A 16 -14.79 23.80 -49.59
C ARG A 16 -14.88 22.51 -48.77
N THR A 17 -15.38 21.43 -49.39
CA THR A 17 -15.26 20.09 -48.83
C THR A 17 -13.79 19.66 -48.93
N LEU A 18 -13.17 19.36 -47.80
CA LEU A 18 -11.85 18.74 -47.76
C LEU A 18 -11.91 17.41 -48.54
N PRO A 19 -10.89 17.09 -49.34
CA PRO A 19 -10.89 15.90 -50.17
C PRO A 19 -10.85 14.64 -49.29
N SER A 20 -11.76 13.70 -49.56
CA SER A 20 -12.04 12.47 -48.79
C SER A 20 -10.80 11.65 -48.36
N TRP A 21 -9.73 11.67 -49.16
CA TRP A 21 -8.48 10.97 -48.84
C TRP A 21 -7.75 11.55 -47.62
N LEU A 22 -7.88 12.86 -47.33
CA LEU A 22 -7.30 13.49 -46.13
C LEU A 22 -8.03 13.10 -44.85
N THR A 23 -9.33 12.80 -44.92
CA THR A 23 -10.09 12.32 -43.76
C THR A 23 -9.79 10.86 -43.42
N LEU A 24 -9.49 10.04 -44.43
CA LEU A 24 -9.09 8.65 -44.26
C LEU A 24 -7.71 8.52 -43.62
N THR A 25 -6.72 9.29 -44.06
CA THR A 25 -5.37 9.25 -43.48
C THR A 25 -5.34 9.74 -42.03
N LEU A 26 -6.15 10.77 -41.72
CA LEU A 26 -6.28 11.28 -40.36
C LEU A 26 -6.94 10.25 -39.43
N GLY A 27 -7.97 9.52 -39.89
CA GLY A 27 -8.61 8.46 -39.13
C GLY A 27 -7.68 7.27 -38.86
N VAL A 28 -6.87 6.87 -39.85
CA VAL A 28 -5.88 5.77 -39.70
C VAL A 28 -4.78 6.16 -38.71
N LEU A 29 -4.27 7.40 -38.78
CA LEU A 29 -3.26 7.89 -37.84
C LEU A 29 -3.80 7.96 -36.40
N LEU A 30 -5.04 8.46 -36.23
CA LEU A 30 -5.67 8.51 -34.92
C LEU A 30 -5.89 7.10 -34.33
N GLY A 31 -6.34 6.16 -35.17
CA GLY A 31 -6.49 4.75 -34.78
C GLY A 31 -5.16 4.12 -34.36
N ALA A 32 -4.09 4.36 -35.12
CA ALA A 32 -2.76 3.85 -34.80
C ALA A 32 -2.22 4.43 -33.48
N VAL A 33 -2.41 5.73 -33.23
CA VAL A 33 -2.01 6.38 -31.98
C VAL A 33 -2.79 5.83 -30.79
N LEU A 34 -4.10 5.67 -30.91
CA LEU A 34 -4.93 5.09 -29.84
C LEU A 34 -4.55 3.64 -29.53
N MET A 35 -4.24 2.84 -30.55
CA MET A 35 -3.78 1.47 -30.38
C MET A 35 -2.40 1.41 -29.70
N PHE A 36 -1.47 2.30 -30.07
CA PHE A 36 -0.15 2.40 -29.42
C PHE A 36 -0.23 2.84 -27.96
N VAL A 37 -1.10 3.83 -27.66
CA VAL A 37 -1.36 4.28 -26.29
C VAL A 37 -2.03 3.18 -25.48
N GLY A 38 -2.97 2.43 -26.07
CA GLY A 38 -3.59 1.26 -25.45
C GLY A 38 -2.60 0.16 -25.13
N LEU A 39 -1.71 -0.18 -26.07
CA LEU A 39 -0.69 -1.22 -25.90
C LEU A 39 0.39 -0.82 -24.89
N ALA A 40 0.81 0.46 -24.88
CA ALA A 40 1.72 1.02 -23.89
C ALA A 40 1.12 1.10 -22.47
N ARG A 41 -0.22 1.03 -22.36
CA ARG A 41 -0.92 0.88 -21.07
C ARG A 41 -1.13 -0.58 -20.70
N ALA A 42 -1.33 -1.47 -21.68
CA ALA A 42 -1.45 -2.91 -21.48
C ALA A 42 -0.13 -3.56 -21.01
N GLY A 43 1.03 -3.01 -21.42
CA GLY A 43 2.33 -3.39 -20.85
C GLY A 43 2.58 -2.92 -19.41
N ARG A 44 1.62 -2.18 -18.81
CA ARG A 44 1.61 -1.75 -17.41
C ARG A 44 0.55 -2.48 -16.57
N ILE A 45 0.11 -3.66 -17.01
CA ILE A 45 -0.60 -4.58 -16.12
C ILE A 45 0.47 -5.10 -15.16
N ALA A 46 0.46 -4.61 -13.92
CA ALA A 46 1.31 -5.16 -12.86
C ALA A 46 1.15 -6.68 -12.85
N PRO A 47 2.24 -7.46 -12.74
CA PRO A 47 2.12 -8.91 -12.61
C PRO A 47 1.15 -9.23 -11.48
N ALA A 48 0.28 -10.22 -11.69
CA ALA A 48 -0.63 -10.65 -10.64
C ALA A 48 0.19 -11.06 -9.40
N PRO A 49 -0.31 -10.82 -8.18
CA PRO A 49 0.36 -11.27 -6.96
C PRO A 49 0.73 -12.75 -7.07
N GLN A 50 1.93 -13.11 -6.61
CA GLN A 50 2.45 -14.48 -6.64
C GLN A 50 2.09 -15.18 -5.32
N PRO A 51 0.97 -15.93 -5.25
CA PRO A 51 0.49 -16.52 -4.00
C PRO A 51 1.51 -17.47 -3.37
N GLU A 52 2.32 -18.16 -4.17
CA GLU A 52 3.38 -19.06 -3.72
C GLU A 52 4.46 -18.33 -2.89
N VAL A 53 4.77 -17.08 -3.22
CA VAL A 53 5.73 -16.25 -2.47
C VAL A 53 5.15 -15.91 -1.10
N VAL A 54 3.87 -15.51 -1.07
CA VAL A 54 3.18 -15.17 0.19
C VAL A 54 3.06 -16.40 1.09
N VAL A 55 2.69 -17.55 0.52
CA VAL A 55 2.52 -18.81 1.28
C VAL A 55 3.85 -19.29 1.85
N SER A 56 4.93 -19.30 1.05
CA SER A 56 6.25 -19.75 1.52
C SER A 56 6.83 -18.83 2.61
N LEU A 57 6.64 -17.51 2.45
CA LEU A 57 6.97 -16.54 3.48
C LEU A 57 6.16 -16.80 4.75
N ALA A 58 4.83 -16.95 4.65
CA ALA A 58 3.97 -17.21 5.80
C ALA A 58 4.35 -18.49 6.55
N GLN A 59 4.68 -19.58 5.84
CA GLN A 59 5.14 -20.83 6.46
C GLN A 59 6.46 -20.65 7.20
N THR A 60 7.40 -19.90 6.63
CA THR A 60 8.68 -19.58 7.27
C THR A 60 8.46 -18.78 8.55
N LEU A 61 7.61 -17.75 8.47
CA LEU A 61 7.29 -16.90 9.60
C LEU A 61 6.54 -17.66 10.69
N GLU A 62 5.64 -18.58 10.36
CA GLU A 62 4.95 -19.41 11.35
C GLU A 62 5.95 -20.21 12.21
N VAL A 63 6.96 -20.84 11.57
CA VAL A 63 7.98 -21.62 12.26
C VAL A 63 8.83 -20.73 13.16
N GLU A 64 9.33 -19.61 12.65
CA GLU A 64 10.18 -18.71 13.44
C GLU A 64 9.39 -17.99 14.53
N HIS A 65 8.11 -17.67 14.31
CA HIS A 65 7.24 -17.11 15.34
C HIS A 65 7.01 -18.07 16.49
N ARG A 66 6.77 -19.36 16.19
CA ARG A 66 6.67 -20.40 17.23
C ARG A 66 8.00 -20.55 17.99
N ARG A 67 9.13 -20.44 17.31
CA ARG A 67 10.44 -20.46 17.95
C ARG A 67 10.64 -19.26 18.88
N VAL A 68 10.24 -18.06 18.45
CA VAL A 68 10.24 -16.84 19.28
C VAL A 68 9.40 -17.05 20.53
N ASP A 69 8.18 -17.59 20.39
CA ASP A 69 7.29 -17.85 21.53
C ASP A 69 7.95 -18.78 22.56
N LEU A 70 8.54 -19.90 22.09
CA LEU A 70 9.26 -20.84 22.95
C LEU A 70 10.47 -20.21 23.66
N LEU A 71 11.17 -19.28 23.01
CA LEU A 71 12.29 -18.55 23.62
C LEU A 71 11.80 -17.57 24.68
N VAL A 72 10.71 -16.84 24.41
CA VAL A 72 10.09 -15.92 25.36
C VAL A 72 9.58 -16.67 26.59
N GLU A 73 8.90 -17.80 26.41
CA GLU A 73 8.41 -18.65 27.50
C GLU A 73 9.52 -19.15 28.44
N ARG A 74 10.74 -19.34 27.90
CA ARG A 74 11.92 -19.75 28.66
C ARG A 74 12.70 -18.59 29.27
N GLY A 75 12.27 -17.35 29.01
CA GLY A 75 13.01 -16.14 29.41
C GLY A 75 14.26 -15.87 28.58
N GLU A 76 14.46 -16.57 27.45
CA GLU A 76 15.59 -16.39 26.53
C GLU A 76 15.34 -15.22 25.57
N LEU A 77 15.05 -14.03 26.13
CA LEU A 77 14.58 -12.86 25.39
C LEU A 77 15.62 -12.36 24.35
N GLY A 78 16.91 -12.42 24.67
CA GLY A 78 17.97 -12.08 23.72
C GLY A 78 17.99 -13.00 22.49
N GLY A 79 17.68 -14.28 22.68
CA GLY A 79 17.52 -15.24 21.58
C GLY A 79 16.30 -14.92 20.73
N ALA A 80 15.17 -14.58 21.35
CA ALA A 80 13.96 -14.16 20.66
C ALA A 80 14.18 -12.89 19.81
N ILE A 81 14.87 -11.88 20.36
CA ILE A 81 15.27 -10.67 19.63
C ILE A 81 16.16 -11.04 18.43
N SER A 82 17.15 -11.91 18.63
CA SER A 82 18.07 -12.33 17.54
C SER A 82 17.35 -13.03 16.38
N VAL A 83 16.31 -13.83 16.66
CA VAL A 83 15.49 -14.47 15.61
C VAL A 83 14.73 -13.41 14.82
N LEU A 84 14.05 -12.48 15.50
CA LEU A 84 13.29 -11.41 14.85
C LEU A 84 14.18 -10.43 14.07
N GLU A 85 15.39 -10.15 14.54
CA GLU A 85 16.38 -9.39 13.78
C GLU A 85 16.85 -10.12 12.52
N SER A 86 16.99 -11.45 12.59
CA SER A 86 17.30 -12.24 11.38
C SER A 86 16.18 -12.15 10.34
N LEU A 87 14.92 -12.14 10.80
CA LEU A 87 13.75 -11.95 9.93
C LEU A 87 13.65 -10.52 9.37
N ARG A 88 14.03 -9.51 10.15
CA ARG A 88 14.13 -8.12 9.68
C ARG A 88 15.07 -8.01 8.48
N GLY A 89 16.19 -8.73 8.51
CA GLY A 89 17.21 -8.76 7.45
C GLY A 89 16.85 -9.55 6.19
N LEU A 90 15.62 -10.07 6.06
CA LEU A 90 15.17 -10.70 4.82
C LEU A 90 15.01 -9.67 3.69
N ASP A 91 15.23 -10.10 2.46
CA ASP A 91 14.79 -9.38 1.28
C ASP A 91 13.26 -9.53 1.15
N TRP A 92 12.53 -8.68 1.86
CA TRP A 92 11.07 -8.73 1.91
C TRP A 92 10.45 -8.55 0.51
N PRO A 93 9.53 -9.43 0.08
CA PRO A 93 8.79 -9.23 -1.17
C PRO A 93 8.07 -7.88 -1.17
N THR A 94 8.06 -7.22 -2.32
CA THR A 94 7.36 -5.94 -2.45
C THR A 94 5.85 -6.15 -2.53
N ARG A 95 5.10 -5.07 -2.31
CA ARG A 95 3.64 -5.08 -2.44
C ARG A 95 3.17 -5.51 -3.83
N GLU A 96 3.91 -5.17 -4.88
CA GLU A 96 3.61 -5.59 -6.25
C GLU A 96 3.70 -7.11 -6.41
N VAL A 97 4.59 -7.77 -5.66
CA VAL A 97 4.79 -9.23 -5.73
C VAL A 97 3.77 -9.97 -4.88
N GLY A 98 3.53 -9.50 -3.65
CA GLY A 98 2.81 -10.26 -2.63
C GLY A 98 1.54 -9.61 -2.10
N GLY A 99 1.10 -8.49 -2.67
CA GLY A 99 -0.06 -7.75 -2.20
C GLY A 99 0.15 -7.08 -0.85
N ASP A 100 -0.95 -6.74 -0.20
CA ASP A 100 -0.93 -6.16 1.15
C ASP A 100 -0.45 -7.21 2.18
N GLU A 101 -0.60 -8.49 1.89
CA GLU A 101 -0.28 -9.61 2.78
C GLU A 101 1.20 -9.62 3.17
N VAL A 102 2.12 -9.42 2.23
CA VAL A 102 3.57 -9.40 2.55
C VAL A 102 3.94 -8.21 3.41
N VAL A 103 3.27 -7.08 3.22
CA VAL A 103 3.48 -5.88 4.04
C VAL A 103 2.93 -6.10 5.45
N ILE A 104 1.76 -6.74 5.57
CA ILE A 104 1.17 -7.14 6.85
C ILE A 104 2.09 -8.09 7.62
N LEU A 105 2.65 -9.10 6.94
CA LEU A 105 3.60 -10.04 7.54
C LEU A 105 4.88 -9.33 8.01
N ARG A 106 5.41 -8.38 7.22
CA ARG A 106 6.53 -7.52 7.65
C ARG A 106 6.16 -6.73 8.90
N HIS A 107 4.99 -6.12 8.93
CA HIS A 107 4.54 -5.34 10.07
C HIS A 107 4.40 -6.15 11.36
N ASP A 108 3.99 -7.42 11.26
CA ASP A 108 3.95 -8.33 12.41
C ASP A 108 5.36 -8.58 12.98
N VAL A 109 6.32 -8.98 12.14
CA VAL A 109 7.72 -9.22 12.55
C VAL A 109 8.32 -7.99 13.25
N TYR A 110 8.21 -6.82 12.61
CA TYR A 110 8.77 -5.59 13.18
C TYR A 110 8.03 -5.17 14.45
N GLY A 111 6.71 -5.28 14.48
CA GLY A 111 5.90 -4.95 15.66
C GLY A 111 6.28 -5.80 16.86
N ARG A 112 6.53 -7.10 16.66
CA ARG A 112 6.99 -8.01 17.71
C ARG A 112 8.41 -7.68 18.18
N LEU A 113 9.33 -7.42 17.25
CA LEU A 113 10.71 -7.05 17.57
C LEU A 113 10.76 -5.80 18.44
N LEU A 114 10.05 -4.76 18.02
CA LEU A 114 10.02 -3.48 18.70
C LEU A 114 9.36 -3.58 20.07
N ARG A 115 8.23 -4.29 20.18
CA ARG A 115 7.58 -4.51 21.47
C ARG A 115 8.51 -5.22 22.45
N LEU A 116 9.18 -6.28 22.01
CA LEU A 116 10.10 -7.05 22.85
C LEU A 116 11.25 -6.18 23.38
N ARG A 117 11.80 -5.29 22.55
CA ARG A 117 12.83 -4.33 22.99
C ARG A 117 12.31 -3.24 23.92
N LEU A 118 11.10 -2.72 23.65
CA LEU A 118 10.50 -1.69 24.49
C LEU A 118 10.11 -2.23 25.87
N ASP A 119 9.68 -3.49 25.95
CA ASP A 119 9.38 -4.17 27.21
C ASP A 119 10.65 -4.54 28.00
N ASN A 120 11.78 -4.75 27.32
CA ASN A 120 13.02 -5.25 27.92
C ASN A 120 14.23 -4.42 27.45
N PRO A 121 14.28 -3.11 27.76
CA PRO A 121 15.28 -2.18 27.23
C PRO A 121 16.73 -2.52 27.63
N GLU A 122 16.92 -3.31 28.68
CA GLU A 122 18.22 -3.79 29.14
C GLU A 122 18.81 -4.89 28.25
N ILE A 123 18.01 -5.52 27.39
CA ILE A 123 18.42 -6.62 26.51
C ILE A 123 18.63 -6.09 25.10
N ASP A 124 19.88 -6.16 24.59
CA ASP A 124 20.26 -5.57 23.29
C ASP A 124 19.80 -4.10 23.16
N ALA A 125 20.18 -3.29 24.15
CA ALA A 125 19.78 -1.90 24.24
C ALA A 125 20.05 -1.13 22.93
N LYS A 126 19.00 -0.54 22.37
CA LYS A 126 19.07 0.38 21.23
C LYS A 126 18.65 1.77 21.67
N PRO A 127 19.29 2.83 21.16
CA PRO A 127 18.83 4.18 21.42
C PRO A 127 17.47 4.42 20.75
N GLY A 128 16.68 5.34 21.30
CA GLY A 128 15.29 5.57 20.87
C GLY A 128 15.16 6.04 19.41
N ASP A 129 16.16 6.74 18.88
CA ASP A 129 16.25 7.13 17.48
C ASP A 129 16.43 5.93 16.54
N ALA A 130 17.25 4.95 16.91
CA ALA A 130 17.41 3.71 16.17
C ALA A 130 16.14 2.84 16.18
N LEU A 131 15.41 2.83 17.30
CA LEU A 131 14.10 2.17 17.39
C LEU A 131 13.07 2.87 16.50
N LEU A 132 13.05 4.21 16.51
CA LEU A 132 12.15 4.98 15.66
C LEU A 132 12.47 4.76 14.17
N ALA A 133 13.75 4.75 13.79
CA ALA A 133 14.16 4.43 12.42
C ALA A 133 13.69 3.02 11.99
N THR A 134 13.69 2.06 12.91
CA THR A 134 13.19 0.70 12.65
C THR A 134 11.66 0.69 12.45
N VAL A 135 10.91 1.56 13.14
CA VAL A 135 9.47 1.75 12.87
C VAL A 135 9.25 2.34 11.48
N GLU A 136 10.00 3.37 11.11
CA GLU A 136 9.86 4.03 9.80
C GLU A 136 10.24 3.08 8.65
N GLU A 137 11.26 2.25 8.83
CA GLU A 137 11.61 1.16 7.91
C GLU A 137 10.45 0.16 7.75
N ALA A 138 9.83 -0.26 8.86
CA ALA A 138 8.73 -1.22 8.84
C ALA A 138 7.55 -0.69 8.02
N LEU A 139 7.11 0.53 8.35
CA LEU A 139 5.97 1.21 7.75
C LEU A 139 6.24 1.48 6.26
N GLY A 140 7.47 1.87 5.91
CA GLY A 140 7.84 2.23 4.55
C GLY A 140 7.00 3.38 3.99
N GLY A 141 7.13 3.63 2.68
CA GLY A 141 6.35 4.67 1.98
C GLY A 141 4.87 4.32 1.77
N ASP A 142 4.53 3.04 1.79
CA ASP A 142 3.20 2.55 1.39
C ASP A 142 2.22 2.45 2.57
N ALA A 143 2.64 2.81 3.80
CA ALA A 143 1.87 2.62 5.02
C ALA A 143 0.45 3.20 4.99
N GLU A 144 0.23 4.24 4.19
CA GLU A 144 -1.07 4.90 4.03
C GLU A 144 -2.00 4.18 3.04
N GLU A 145 -1.44 3.37 2.14
CA GLU A 145 -2.18 2.67 1.09
C GLU A 145 -2.58 1.25 1.48
N ILE A 146 -2.00 0.72 2.56
CA ILE A 146 -2.27 -0.63 3.04
C ILE A 146 -3.66 -0.67 3.66
N ARG A 147 -4.42 -1.73 3.37
CA ARG A 147 -5.67 -2.01 4.06
C ARG A 147 -5.47 -2.01 5.58
N THR A 148 -6.34 -1.31 6.29
CA THR A 148 -6.34 -1.28 7.76
C THR A 148 -6.25 -2.69 8.34
N ASN A 149 -5.28 -2.90 9.22
CA ASN A 149 -5.01 -4.16 9.90
C ASN A 149 -4.36 -3.89 11.27
N ALA A 150 -4.44 -4.87 12.15
CA ALA A 150 -4.01 -4.74 13.54
C ALA A 150 -2.50 -4.56 13.69
N PHE A 151 -1.70 -5.15 12.79
CA PHE A 151 -0.24 -5.09 12.85
C PHE A 151 0.28 -3.70 12.49
N THR A 152 -0.26 -3.07 11.45
CA THR A 152 0.05 -1.67 11.14
C THR A 152 -0.39 -0.74 12.27
N ALA A 153 -1.61 -0.92 12.82
CA ALA A 153 -2.09 -0.10 13.93
C ALA A 153 -1.15 -0.17 15.15
N ARG A 154 -0.65 -1.38 15.48
CA ARG A 154 0.36 -1.58 16.53
C ARG A 154 1.66 -0.82 16.23
N LEU A 155 2.19 -0.89 15.02
CA LEU A 155 3.42 -0.17 14.66
C LEU A 155 3.25 1.34 14.76
N VAL A 156 2.10 1.87 14.30
CA VAL A 156 1.77 3.29 14.43
C VAL A 156 1.68 3.71 15.89
N ALA A 157 1.11 2.87 16.77
CA ALA A 157 1.12 3.13 18.21
C ALA A 157 2.53 3.10 18.82
N ILE A 158 3.37 2.14 18.43
CA ILE A 158 4.78 2.06 18.86
C ILE A 158 5.55 3.32 18.42
N ARG A 159 5.27 3.84 17.22
CA ARG A 159 5.79 5.13 16.77
C ARG A 159 5.47 6.24 17.75
N GLY A 160 4.21 6.33 18.19
CA GLY A 160 3.75 7.29 19.18
C GLY A 160 4.51 7.17 20.50
N GLU A 161 4.65 5.95 21.03
CA GLU A 161 5.39 5.68 22.28
C GLU A 161 6.86 6.16 22.20
N LEU A 162 7.51 5.92 21.06
CA LEU A 162 8.89 6.36 20.84
C LEU A 162 9.03 7.87 20.69
N LEU A 163 8.08 8.52 20.02
CA LEU A 163 8.03 9.98 19.85
C LEU A 163 7.79 10.68 21.20
N GLU A 164 6.88 10.15 22.01
CA GLU A 164 6.59 10.63 23.37
C GLU A 164 7.85 10.53 24.26
N LYS A 165 8.56 9.39 24.23
CA LYS A 165 9.83 9.22 24.95
C LYS A 165 10.92 10.23 24.51
N GLN A 166 10.81 10.81 23.31
CA GLN A 166 11.69 11.85 22.80
C GLN A 166 11.18 13.29 23.09
N GLY A 167 10.04 13.43 23.77
CA GLY A 167 9.41 14.73 24.06
C GLY A 167 8.72 15.37 22.85
N ARG A 168 8.41 14.58 21.82
CA ARG A 168 7.71 15.02 20.61
C ARG A 168 6.21 14.76 20.73
N ASP A 169 5.59 15.40 21.72
CA ASP A 169 4.23 15.06 22.18
C ASP A 169 3.15 15.25 21.09
N ASP A 170 3.25 16.31 20.27
CA ASP A 170 2.30 16.56 19.17
C ASP A 170 2.38 15.48 18.08
N ASP A 171 3.59 15.04 17.74
CA ASP A 171 3.80 13.95 16.78
C ASP A 171 3.31 12.61 17.35
N ALA A 172 3.52 12.39 18.65
CA ALA A 172 3.06 11.21 19.36
C ALA A 172 1.53 11.14 19.39
N LEU A 173 0.86 12.25 19.71
CA LEU A 173 -0.59 12.36 19.70
C LEU A 173 -1.15 12.01 18.32
N THR A 174 -0.57 12.59 17.26
CA THR A 174 -0.95 12.31 15.87
C THR A 174 -0.84 10.81 15.55
N ALA A 175 0.23 10.15 16.00
CA ALA A 175 0.40 8.71 15.80
C ALA A 175 -0.64 7.89 16.59
N TYR A 176 -0.89 8.23 17.85
CA TYR A 176 -1.88 7.53 18.66
C TYR A 176 -3.31 7.68 18.13
N GLU A 177 -3.71 8.88 17.70
CA GLU A 177 -5.02 9.12 17.08
C GLU A 177 -5.19 8.25 15.83
N ARG A 178 -4.18 8.20 14.96
CA ARG A 178 -4.19 7.32 13.79
C ARG A 178 -4.32 5.85 14.17
N ALA A 179 -3.57 5.36 15.15
CA ALA A 179 -3.68 3.97 15.61
C ALA A 179 -5.08 3.66 16.18
N LEU A 180 -5.68 4.61 16.90
CA LEU A 180 -7.05 4.48 17.43
C LEU A 180 -8.09 4.44 16.32
N ASP A 181 -7.96 5.28 15.28
CA ASP A 181 -8.86 5.26 14.13
C ASP A 181 -8.80 3.93 13.38
N MET A 182 -7.59 3.40 13.18
CA MET A 182 -7.40 2.08 12.60
C MET A 182 -8.06 0.99 13.44
N ASN A 183 -7.87 0.99 14.76
CA ASN A 183 -8.50 0.03 15.66
C ASN A 183 -10.03 0.14 15.68
N ARG A 184 -10.57 1.37 15.61
CA ARG A 184 -12.01 1.61 15.53
C ARG A 184 -12.59 1.06 14.23
N ALA A 185 -11.91 1.25 13.09
CA ALA A 185 -12.31 0.68 11.82
C ALA A 185 -12.30 -0.87 11.85
N LEU A 186 -11.26 -1.47 12.44
CA LEU A 186 -11.18 -2.93 12.61
C LEU A 186 -12.31 -3.49 13.47
N LEU A 187 -12.63 -2.82 14.58
CA LEU A 187 -13.73 -3.19 15.44
C LEU A 187 -15.07 -3.13 14.70
N GLN A 188 -15.32 -2.05 13.94
CA GLN A 188 -16.53 -1.92 13.12
C GLN A 188 -16.64 -3.04 12.09
N GLN A 189 -15.54 -3.39 11.42
CA GLN A 189 -15.50 -4.50 10.47
C GLN A 189 -15.83 -5.84 11.14
N ALA A 190 -15.27 -6.10 12.33
CA ALA A 190 -15.54 -7.32 13.08
C ALA A 190 -17.02 -7.43 13.51
N ILE A 191 -17.61 -6.34 13.99
CA ILE A 191 -19.04 -6.28 14.37
C ILE A 191 -19.94 -6.49 13.14
N ALA A 192 -19.65 -5.81 12.03
CA ALA A 192 -20.42 -5.95 10.79
C ALA A 192 -20.32 -7.37 10.21
N GLY A 193 -19.14 -7.98 10.24
CA GLY A 193 -18.93 -9.36 9.81
C GLY A 193 -19.66 -10.38 10.68
N ALA A 194 -19.75 -10.14 12.00
CA ALA A 194 -20.50 -11.01 12.92
C ALA A 194 -22.03 -10.87 12.79
N GLY A 195 -22.52 -9.69 12.37
CA GLY A 195 -23.95 -9.42 12.17
C GLY A 195 -24.52 -9.82 10.81
N GLY A 196 -23.69 -10.30 9.88
CA GLY A 196 -24.05 -10.62 8.49
C GLY A 196 -24.21 -12.11 8.18
N ALA A 197 -24.09 -13.01 9.16
CA ALA A 197 -24.29 -14.44 8.96
C ALA A 197 -25.79 -14.80 9.16
N PRO A 198 -26.51 -15.31 8.12
CA PRO A 198 -27.86 -15.84 8.28
C PRO A 198 -27.89 -17.17 9.04
#